data_AF-A0A535IGQ2-F1
#
_entry.id   AF-A0A535IGQ2-F1
#
_cell.length_a   1.000
_cell.length_b   1.000
_cell.length_c   1.000
_cell.angle_alpha   90.00
_cell.angle_beta   90.00
_cell.angle_gamma   90.00
#
_symmetry.space_group_name_H-M   'P 1'
#
loop_
_entity.id
_entity.type
_entity.pdbx_description
1 polymer ?
#
loop_
_entity_poly.entity_id
_entity_poly.type
_entity_poly.pdbx_seq_one_letter_code
_entity_poly.pdbx_strand_id
1 'polypeptide(L)'
;MRDLARYRANPLQHGVAWLLEAQDHAANGRPNDALDALETALAAGCRYRREWLEGNKSLASLVDSARFRDIVARADARYRDAAAAARPKLMFAMPDEPPDAFGYPLLLVLHGNNSNASETAPHWSAMADAGWVVAVPQSSEIGPTPDAYTWNDRDRTAAELTTHLEKVKHSTQIDIGRIVLTGFSMGGTQAIALPLVGKIKVRGILPIAAWLPHIREFTGLVKGGAGKMLRSYIVVGDGDPSVDGARALFDLFTAHRMRTHLDVREGLGHDYPPDMHTTLVRALEFLTAP
;
A
#
# COMPACT_ATOMS: atom_id res chain seq x y z
N MET A 1 -21.26 10.30 -2.57
CA MET A 1 -22.12 9.08 -2.61
C MET A 1 -21.51 7.90 -3.36
N ARG A 2 -20.94 8.04 -4.59
CA ARG A 2 -20.35 6.88 -5.32
C ARG A 2 -19.16 6.23 -4.59
N ASP A 3 -18.31 6.99 -3.91
CA ASP A 3 -17.16 6.42 -3.19
C ASP A 3 -17.56 5.63 -1.92
N LEU A 4 -18.61 6.07 -1.22
CA LEU A 4 -19.10 5.41 0.00
C LEU A 4 -19.56 3.96 -0.26
N ALA A 5 -20.23 3.71 -1.38
CA ALA A 5 -20.66 2.36 -1.75
C ALA A 5 -19.46 1.42 -1.96
N ARG A 6 -18.38 1.92 -2.59
CA ARG A 6 -17.14 1.16 -2.79
C ARG A 6 -16.49 0.80 -1.45
N TYR A 7 -16.37 1.76 -0.54
CA TYR A 7 -15.78 1.51 0.78
C TYR A 7 -16.63 0.57 1.65
N ARG A 8 -17.96 0.60 1.54
CA ARG A 8 -18.84 -0.31 2.29
C ARG A 8 -18.75 -1.76 1.81
N ALA A 9 -18.44 -1.98 0.54
CA ALA A 9 -18.31 -3.33 -0.02
C ALA A 9 -17.09 -4.10 0.52
N ASN A 10 -16.07 -3.40 1.02
CA ASN A 10 -14.87 -4.02 1.59
C ASN A 10 -14.85 -3.85 3.13
N PRO A 11 -14.94 -4.93 3.92
CA PRO A 11 -14.88 -4.87 5.38
C PRO A 11 -13.69 -4.09 5.94
N LEU A 12 -12.51 -4.21 5.34
CA LEU A 12 -11.29 -3.52 5.80
C LEU A 12 -11.35 -1.99 5.61
N GLN A 13 -12.31 -1.51 4.84
CA GLN A 13 -12.52 -0.10 4.58
C GLN A 13 -13.67 0.51 5.39
N HIS A 14 -14.35 -0.26 6.25
CA HIS A 14 -15.51 0.22 7.00
C HIS A 14 -15.19 1.41 7.90
N GLY A 15 -14.03 1.44 8.57
CA GLY A 15 -13.61 2.60 9.35
C GLY A 15 -13.44 3.86 8.50
N VAL A 16 -12.99 3.74 7.24
CA VAL A 16 -12.95 4.87 6.31
C VAL A 16 -14.36 5.27 5.89
N ALA A 17 -15.24 4.29 5.60
CA ALA A 17 -16.61 4.54 5.17
C ALA A 17 -17.41 5.33 6.22
N TRP A 18 -17.37 4.91 7.49
CA TRP A 18 -18.07 5.62 8.56
C TRP A 18 -17.50 7.02 8.82
N LEU A 19 -16.19 7.20 8.71
CA LEU A 19 -15.60 8.53 8.84
C LEU A 19 -16.06 9.46 7.72
N LEU A 20 -16.13 8.98 6.48
CA LEU A 20 -16.67 9.75 5.35
C LEU A 20 -18.17 10.06 5.51
N GLU A 21 -18.94 9.12 6.04
CA GLU A 21 -20.36 9.31 6.36
C GLU A 21 -20.55 10.38 7.44
N ALA A 22 -19.76 10.33 8.52
CA ALA A 22 -19.80 11.35 9.56
C ALA A 22 -19.47 12.75 9.01
N GLN A 23 -18.47 12.84 8.12
CA GLN A 23 -18.12 14.10 7.45
C GLN A 23 -19.27 14.62 6.58
N ASP A 24 -19.95 13.75 5.83
CA ASP A 24 -21.10 14.12 5.01
C ASP A 24 -22.27 14.61 5.88
N HIS A 25 -22.60 13.91 6.96
CA HIS A 25 -23.65 14.36 7.89
C HIS A 25 -23.33 15.72 8.50
N ALA A 26 -22.11 15.92 8.98
CA ALA A 26 -21.69 17.18 9.57
C ALA A 26 -21.71 18.34 8.56
N ALA A 27 -21.23 18.12 7.33
CA ALA A 27 -21.26 19.10 6.25
C ALA A 27 -22.69 19.51 5.84
N ASN A 28 -23.66 18.61 6.02
CA ASN A 28 -25.07 18.85 5.72
C ASN A 28 -25.87 19.36 6.94
N GLY A 29 -25.20 19.82 8.01
CA GLY A 29 -25.89 20.37 9.19
C GLY A 29 -26.64 19.32 10.02
N ARG A 30 -26.23 18.05 9.93
CA ARG A 30 -26.81 16.92 10.67
C ARG A 30 -25.83 16.41 11.75
N PRO A 31 -25.58 17.19 12.82
CA PRO A 31 -24.53 16.87 13.79
C PRO A 31 -24.81 15.59 14.58
N ASN A 32 -26.07 15.28 14.87
CA ASN A 32 -26.42 14.04 15.60
C ASN A 32 -26.14 12.80 14.76
N ASP A 33 -26.55 12.79 13.49
CA ASP A 33 -26.26 11.69 12.58
C ASP A 33 -24.75 11.49 12.40
N ALA A 34 -23.97 12.57 12.36
CA ALA A 34 -22.52 12.48 12.28
C ALA A 34 -21.91 11.81 13.51
N LEU A 35 -22.40 12.15 14.71
CA LEU A 35 -21.98 11.54 15.96
C LEU A 35 -22.41 10.07 16.04
N ASP A 36 -23.62 9.74 15.56
CA ASP A 36 -24.14 8.37 15.51
C ASP A 36 -23.31 7.48 14.55
N ALA A 37 -22.88 8.02 13.42
CA ALA A 37 -21.97 7.32 12.50
C ALA A 37 -20.62 7.00 13.17
N LEU A 38 -20.04 7.95 13.91
CA LEU A 38 -18.79 7.72 14.65
C LEU A 38 -18.97 6.70 15.78
N GLU A 39 -20.07 6.75 16.53
CA GLU A 39 -20.37 5.73 17.55
C GLU A 39 -20.56 4.35 16.95
N THR A 40 -21.24 4.25 15.81
CA THR A 40 -21.43 2.99 15.08
C THR A 40 -20.07 2.41 14.68
N ALA A 41 -19.17 3.24 14.18
CA ALA A 41 -17.82 2.81 13.87
C ALA A 41 -17.07 2.29 15.11
N LEU A 42 -17.15 3.01 16.23
CA LEU A 42 -16.55 2.56 17.49
C LEU A 42 -17.19 1.24 17.98
N ALA A 43 -18.50 1.07 17.86
CA ALA A 43 -19.18 -0.18 18.20
C ALA A 43 -18.69 -1.35 17.34
N ALA A 44 -18.36 -1.10 16.07
CA ALA A 44 -17.74 -2.07 15.16
C ALA A 44 -16.23 -2.29 15.40
N GLY A 45 -15.66 -1.69 16.44
CA GLY A 45 -14.24 -1.82 16.78
C GLY A 45 -13.30 -0.91 15.99
N CYS A 46 -13.83 0.01 15.17
CA CYS A 46 -13.01 1.01 14.51
C CYS A 46 -12.34 1.93 15.53
N ARG A 47 -11.26 2.55 15.10
CA ARG A 47 -10.35 3.35 15.92
C ARG A 47 -9.84 4.53 15.10
N TYR A 48 -9.73 5.68 15.73
CA TYR A 48 -9.30 6.90 15.06
C TYR A 48 -8.33 7.65 15.96
N ARG A 49 -7.30 8.24 15.35
CA ARG A 49 -6.45 9.19 16.06
C ARG A 49 -7.23 10.45 16.39
N ARG A 50 -6.91 11.08 17.53
CA ARG A 50 -7.47 12.39 17.88
C ARG A 50 -7.35 13.39 16.74
N GLU A 51 -6.16 13.46 16.12
CA GLU A 51 -5.87 14.43 15.06
C GLU A 51 -6.71 14.20 13.80
N TRP A 52 -7.13 12.96 13.53
CA TRP A 52 -8.01 12.63 12.40
C TRP A 52 -9.44 13.11 12.59
N LEU A 53 -9.88 13.31 13.83
CA LEU A 53 -11.22 13.77 14.16
C LEU A 53 -11.23 15.28 14.43
N GLU A 54 -10.40 15.76 15.35
CA GLU A 54 -10.34 17.17 15.74
C GLU A 54 -9.72 18.06 14.64
N GLY A 55 -8.75 17.55 13.88
CA GLY A 55 -8.13 18.27 12.76
C GLY A 55 -8.96 18.24 11.48
N ASN A 56 -10.09 17.53 11.48
CA ASN A 56 -10.91 17.36 10.29
C ASN A 56 -11.86 18.54 10.10
N LYS A 57 -11.61 19.34 9.05
CA LYS A 57 -12.42 20.53 8.74
C LYS A 57 -13.90 20.22 8.54
N SER A 58 -14.23 19.03 8.00
CA SER A 58 -15.63 18.63 7.79
C SER A 58 -16.35 18.28 9.09
N LEU A 59 -15.61 18.02 10.18
CA LEU A 59 -16.16 17.74 11.51
C LEU A 59 -16.05 18.94 12.47
N ALA A 60 -15.58 20.10 11.99
CA ALA A 60 -15.32 21.27 12.82
C ALA A 60 -16.56 21.75 13.60
N SER A 61 -17.76 21.59 13.03
CA SER A 61 -19.03 21.92 13.69
C SER A 61 -19.35 21.05 14.92
N LEU A 62 -18.64 19.93 15.10
CA LEU A 62 -18.83 19.00 16.20
C LEU A 62 -17.89 19.25 17.38
N VAL A 63 -16.82 20.04 17.22
CA VAL A 63 -15.71 20.16 18.21
C VAL A 63 -16.19 20.63 19.59
N ASP A 64 -17.18 21.52 19.64
CA ASP A 64 -17.74 22.03 20.89
C ASP A 64 -18.72 21.07 21.58
N SER A 65 -19.13 19.99 20.89
CA SER A 65 -20.00 18.96 21.47
C SER A 65 -19.29 18.13 22.52
N ALA A 66 -19.88 18.02 23.71
CA ALA A 66 -19.39 17.12 24.75
C ALA A 66 -19.36 15.66 24.29
N ARG A 67 -20.36 15.25 23.49
CA ARG A 67 -20.44 13.91 22.91
C ARG A 67 -19.31 13.65 21.92
N PHE A 68 -18.97 14.63 21.09
CA PHE A 68 -17.83 14.50 20.18
C PHE A 68 -16.52 14.35 20.92
N ARG A 69 -16.26 15.19 21.95
CA ARG A 69 -15.04 15.08 22.77
C ARG A 69 -14.89 13.72 23.44
N ASP A 70 -15.99 13.14 23.92
CA ASP A 70 -16.00 11.79 24.48
C ASP A 70 -15.68 10.71 23.43
N ILE A 71 -16.32 10.77 22.24
CA ILE A 71 -16.01 9.88 21.11
C ILE A 71 -14.53 9.95 20.73
N VAL A 72 -13.97 11.16 20.62
CA VAL A 72 -12.56 11.38 20.29
C VAL A 72 -11.65 10.72 21.32
N ALA A 73 -11.91 10.91 22.62
CA ALA A 73 -11.11 10.32 23.68
C ALA A 73 -11.13 8.78 23.64
N ARG A 74 -12.32 8.18 23.44
CA ARG A 74 -12.46 6.71 23.31
C ARG A 74 -11.80 6.17 22.05
N ALA A 75 -11.98 6.84 20.91
CA ALA A 75 -11.39 6.45 19.64
C ALA A 75 -9.86 6.45 19.70
N ASP A 76 -9.28 7.52 20.27
CA ASP A 76 -7.84 7.70 20.37
C ASP A 76 -7.19 6.71 21.34
N ALA A 77 -7.82 6.46 22.50
CA ALA A 77 -7.36 5.44 23.43
C ALA A 77 -7.28 4.06 22.76
N ARG A 78 -8.34 3.66 22.05
CA ARG A 78 -8.36 2.40 21.30
C ARG A 78 -7.32 2.35 20.19
N TYR A 79 -7.10 3.46 19.48
CA TYR A 79 -6.05 3.54 18.48
C TYR A 79 -4.67 3.32 19.12
N ARG A 80 -4.37 4.01 20.23
CA ARG A 80 -3.08 3.88 20.94
C ARG A 80 -2.85 2.46 21.45
N ASP A 81 -3.85 1.84 22.07
CA ASP A 81 -3.75 0.47 22.57
C ASP A 81 -3.48 -0.53 21.42
N ALA A 82 -4.22 -0.40 20.32
CA ALA A 82 -4.03 -1.24 19.14
C ALA A 82 -2.67 -1.01 18.46
N ALA A 83 -2.23 0.25 18.34
CA ALA A 83 -0.92 0.59 17.78
C ALA A 83 0.22 0.02 18.62
N ALA A 84 0.10 0.07 19.96
CA ALA A 84 1.08 -0.49 20.88
C ALA A 84 1.17 -2.02 20.78
N ALA A 85 0.05 -2.70 20.47
CA ALA A 85 0.00 -4.15 20.28
C ALA A 85 0.40 -4.61 18.87
N ALA A 86 0.33 -3.73 17.86
CA ALA A 86 0.61 -4.07 16.48
C ALA A 86 2.06 -4.51 16.26
N ARG A 87 2.26 -5.57 15.48
CA ARG A 87 3.58 -6.09 15.12
C ARG A 87 3.62 -6.35 13.63
N PRO A 88 4.76 -6.08 12.97
CA PRO A 88 4.91 -6.43 11.57
C PRO A 88 4.94 -7.97 11.44
N LYS A 89 4.32 -8.48 10.38
CA LYS A 89 4.23 -9.92 10.09
C LYS A 89 4.71 -10.17 8.67
N LEU A 90 4.95 -11.44 8.34
CA LEU A 90 5.39 -11.82 7.02
C LEU A 90 4.69 -13.12 6.61
N MET A 91 4.00 -13.07 5.48
CA MET A 91 3.47 -14.25 4.80
C MET A 91 4.41 -14.66 3.67
N PHE A 92 4.42 -15.95 3.34
CA PHE A 92 5.30 -16.51 2.33
C PHE A 92 4.58 -17.53 1.46
N ALA A 93 4.96 -17.55 0.18
CA ALA A 93 4.82 -18.71 -0.69
C ALA A 93 6.20 -19.05 -1.24
N MET A 94 6.57 -20.33 -1.15
CA MET A 94 7.85 -20.86 -1.61
C MET A 94 7.64 -21.63 -2.91
N PRO A 95 8.60 -21.58 -3.85
CA PRO A 95 8.62 -22.50 -4.97
C PRO A 95 8.75 -23.96 -4.50
N ASP A 96 8.16 -24.88 -5.26
CA ASP A 96 8.34 -26.32 -5.04
C ASP A 96 9.70 -26.82 -5.55
N GLU A 97 10.21 -26.21 -6.62
CA GLU A 97 11.51 -26.54 -7.19
C GLU A 97 12.66 -25.91 -6.41
N PRO A 98 13.83 -26.58 -6.29
CA PRO A 98 15.01 -26.02 -5.62
C PRO A 98 15.55 -24.77 -6.34
N PRO A 99 16.31 -23.89 -5.66
CA PRO A 99 16.86 -22.72 -6.30
C PRO A 99 17.94 -23.10 -7.31
N ASP A 100 18.21 -22.18 -8.25
CA ASP A 100 19.41 -22.27 -9.08
C ASP A 100 20.70 -22.01 -8.27
N ALA A 101 21.86 -22.08 -8.92
CA ALA A 101 23.17 -21.89 -8.28
C ALA A 101 23.35 -20.53 -7.57
N PHE A 102 22.55 -19.52 -7.93
CA PHE A 102 22.61 -18.18 -7.35
C PHE A 102 21.58 -17.96 -6.24
N GLY A 103 20.56 -18.84 -6.11
CA GLY A 103 19.47 -18.72 -5.15
C GLY A 103 18.12 -18.41 -5.80
N TYR A 104 17.06 -18.35 -5.01
CA TYR A 104 15.74 -17.97 -5.48
C TYR A 104 15.65 -16.48 -5.80
N PRO A 105 14.99 -16.06 -6.89
CA PRO A 105 14.53 -14.69 -7.03
C PRO A 105 13.45 -14.38 -5.98
N LEU A 106 13.39 -13.13 -5.52
CA LEU A 106 12.49 -12.70 -4.44
C LEU A 106 11.52 -11.63 -4.93
N LEU A 107 10.23 -11.88 -4.77
CA LEU A 107 9.16 -10.92 -4.97
C LEU A 107 8.67 -10.43 -3.61
N LEU A 108 9.01 -9.19 -3.25
CA LEU A 108 8.60 -8.56 -1.99
C LEU A 108 7.37 -7.68 -2.23
N VAL A 109 6.20 -8.09 -1.70
CA VAL A 109 4.88 -7.56 -2.06
C VAL A 109 4.27 -6.71 -0.94
N LEU A 110 4.06 -5.42 -1.20
CA LEU A 110 3.44 -4.50 -0.24
C LEU A 110 1.93 -4.35 -0.48
N HIS A 111 1.13 -4.59 0.56
CA HIS A 111 -0.32 -4.36 0.53
C HIS A 111 -0.68 -2.88 0.33
N GLY A 112 -1.90 -2.60 -0.16
CA GLY A 112 -2.46 -1.26 -0.19
C GLY A 112 -2.87 -0.72 1.19
N ASN A 113 -3.16 0.57 1.28
CA ASN A 113 -3.65 1.16 2.53
C ASN A 113 -5.04 0.64 2.89
N ASN A 114 -5.26 0.48 4.19
CA ASN A 114 -6.47 -0.09 4.78
C ASN A 114 -6.77 -1.50 4.21
N SER A 115 -5.70 -2.28 4.05
CA SER A 115 -5.73 -3.69 3.66
C SER A 115 -4.78 -4.48 4.59
N ASN A 116 -4.48 -5.72 4.25
CA ASN A 116 -3.50 -6.54 4.94
C ASN A 116 -2.83 -7.56 4.00
N ALA A 117 -1.87 -8.29 4.54
CA ALA A 117 -1.13 -9.32 3.83
C ALA A 117 -2.01 -10.51 3.41
N SER A 118 -3.05 -10.89 4.17
CA SER A 118 -3.89 -12.04 3.80
C SER A 118 -4.79 -11.73 2.60
N GLU A 119 -5.31 -10.51 2.49
CA GLU A 119 -6.05 -10.07 1.30
C GLU A 119 -5.11 -9.85 0.11
N THR A 120 -3.85 -9.52 0.36
CA THR A 120 -2.90 -9.23 -0.71
C THR A 120 -2.29 -10.51 -1.29
N ALA A 121 -1.85 -11.45 -0.46
CA ALA A 121 -1.09 -12.63 -0.88
C ALA A 121 -1.73 -13.43 -2.03
N PRO A 122 -3.05 -13.68 -2.08
CA PRO A 122 -3.69 -14.46 -3.16
C PRO A 122 -3.48 -13.89 -4.57
N HIS A 123 -3.28 -12.57 -4.71
CA HIS A 123 -3.03 -11.95 -6.01
C HIS A 123 -1.63 -12.22 -6.57
N TRP A 124 -0.70 -12.67 -5.72
CA TRP A 124 0.73 -12.74 -6.05
C TRP A 124 1.33 -14.15 -5.84
N SER A 125 0.70 -14.98 -5.01
CA SER A 125 1.25 -16.28 -4.58
C SER A 125 1.52 -17.25 -5.73
N ALA A 126 0.80 -17.15 -6.85
CA ALA A 126 1.01 -17.99 -8.03
C ALA A 126 2.40 -17.82 -8.66
N MET A 127 3.16 -16.78 -8.31
CA MET A 127 4.57 -16.65 -8.75
C MET A 127 5.51 -17.65 -8.08
N ALA A 128 5.08 -18.30 -6.98
CA ALA A 128 5.79 -19.45 -6.43
C ALA A 128 5.94 -20.58 -7.44
N ASP A 129 4.86 -20.87 -8.20
CA ASP A 129 4.86 -21.87 -9.27
C ASP A 129 5.81 -21.48 -10.42
N ALA A 130 6.14 -20.19 -10.55
CA ALA A 130 7.10 -19.65 -11.50
C ALA A 130 8.53 -19.53 -10.94
N GLY A 131 8.83 -20.16 -9.80
CA GLY A 131 10.17 -20.21 -9.21
C GLY A 131 10.53 -19.01 -8.31
N TRP A 132 9.57 -18.15 -7.97
CA TRP A 132 9.82 -16.99 -7.09
C TRP A 132 9.48 -17.27 -5.64
N VAL A 133 10.36 -16.86 -4.72
CA VAL A 133 9.92 -16.68 -3.33
C VAL A 133 9.01 -15.45 -3.30
N VAL A 134 7.77 -15.62 -2.86
CA VAL A 134 6.82 -14.52 -2.70
C VAL A 134 6.72 -14.19 -1.22
N ALA A 135 7.20 -13.01 -0.83
CA ALA A 135 7.17 -12.53 0.55
C ALA A 135 6.19 -11.35 0.65
N VAL A 136 5.13 -11.49 1.43
CA VAL A 136 4.09 -10.45 1.62
C VAL A 136 4.16 -9.93 3.05
N PRO A 137 4.95 -8.87 3.31
CA PRO A 137 5.01 -8.21 4.60
C PRO A 137 3.69 -7.52 4.94
N GLN A 138 3.42 -7.52 6.24
CA GLN A 138 2.32 -6.80 6.87
C GLN A 138 2.90 -5.67 7.70
N SER A 139 2.43 -4.44 7.48
CA SER A 139 2.87 -3.30 8.29
C SER A 139 2.43 -3.44 9.75
N SER A 140 3.16 -2.81 10.68
CA SER A 140 2.63 -2.52 12.00
C SER A 140 1.83 -1.21 12.08
N GLU A 141 1.84 -0.37 11.04
CA GLU A 141 1.07 0.87 11.00
C GLU A 141 -0.42 0.59 10.79
N ILE A 142 -1.19 0.59 11.87
CA ILE A 142 -2.62 0.28 11.86
C ILE A 142 -3.46 1.33 11.11
N GLY A 143 -4.48 0.85 10.41
CA GLY A 143 -5.58 1.64 9.86
C GLY A 143 -6.75 1.80 10.84
N PRO A 144 -7.83 2.47 10.40
CA PRO A 144 -8.99 2.78 11.23
C PRO A 144 -9.89 1.58 11.51
N THR A 145 -9.86 0.57 10.64
CA THR A 145 -10.62 -0.68 10.79
C THR A 145 -9.78 -1.73 11.51
N PRO A 146 -10.38 -2.62 12.33
CA PRO A 146 -9.71 -3.85 12.78
C PRO A 146 -9.06 -4.61 11.60
N ASP A 147 -7.89 -5.18 11.84
CA ASP A 147 -7.09 -5.92 10.84
C ASP A 147 -6.73 -5.17 9.53
N ALA A 148 -6.97 -3.85 9.48
CA ALA A 148 -6.51 -3.00 8.40
C ALA A 148 -5.22 -2.27 8.79
N TYR A 149 -4.31 -2.13 7.83
CA TYR A 149 -2.97 -1.59 7.99
C TYR A 149 -2.60 -0.68 6.82
N THR A 150 -1.57 0.11 7.00
CA THR A 150 -1.17 1.19 6.07
C THR A 150 0.35 1.26 5.94
N TRP A 151 0.82 2.09 5.01
CA TRP A 151 2.25 2.37 4.80
C TRP A 151 2.50 3.88 4.64
N ASN A 152 2.02 4.71 5.57
CA ASN A 152 2.18 6.16 5.47
C ASN A 152 3.52 6.62 6.07
N ASP A 153 4.04 5.90 7.07
CA ASP A 153 5.34 6.16 7.68
C ASP A 153 6.44 5.43 6.89
N ARG A 154 7.13 6.17 6.01
CA ARG A 154 8.18 5.64 5.13
C ARG A 154 9.38 5.08 5.88
N ASP A 155 9.82 5.73 6.95
CA ASP A 155 10.99 5.26 7.70
C ASP A 155 10.66 4.00 8.49
N ARG A 156 9.46 3.91 9.08
CA ARG A 156 8.95 2.66 9.65
C ARG A 156 8.86 1.56 8.61
N THR A 157 8.29 1.86 7.45
CA THR A 157 8.20 0.91 6.33
C THR A 157 9.58 0.37 5.98
N ALA A 158 10.57 1.26 5.79
CA ALA A 158 11.94 0.87 5.49
C ALA A 158 12.54 -0.06 6.56
N ALA A 159 12.36 0.26 7.85
CA ALA A 159 12.89 -0.53 8.96
C ALA A 159 12.25 -1.92 9.05
N GLU A 160 10.94 -2.00 8.87
CA GLU A 160 10.19 -3.26 8.87
C GLU A 160 10.61 -4.14 7.69
N LEU A 161 10.68 -3.58 6.48
CA LEU A 161 11.10 -4.33 5.29
C LEU A 161 12.56 -4.79 5.38
N THR A 162 13.45 -3.97 5.94
CA THR A 162 14.84 -4.37 6.18
C THR A 162 14.89 -5.57 7.13
N THR A 163 14.15 -5.51 8.23
CA THR A 163 14.07 -6.62 9.19
C THR A 163 13.53 -7.90 8.55
N HIS A 164 12.49 -7.77 7.71
CA HIS A 164 11.94 -8.91 6.97
C HIS A 164 12.92 -9.47 5.95
N LEU A 165 13.57 -8.63 5.14
CA LEU A 165 14.57 -9.05 4.17
C LEU A 165 15.73 -9.79 4.84
N GLU A 166 16.22 -9.31 5.98
CA GLU A 166 17.25 -10.05 6.72
C GLU A 166 16.75 -11.41 7.18
N LYS A 167 15.52 -11.52 7.70
CA LYS A 167 14.94 -12.83 8.05
C LYS A 167 14.87 -13.76 6.84
N VAL A 168 14.43 -13.27 5.68
CA VAL A 168 14.38 -14.08 4.44
C VAL A 168 15.75 -14.58 4.03
N LYS A 169 16.77 -13.71 4.05
CA LYS A 169 18.15 -14.09 3.71
C LYS A 169 18.69 -15.20 4.62
N HIS A 170 18.31 -15.19 5.90
CA HIS A 170 18.77 -16.20 6.86
C HIS A 170 17.98 -17.52 6.73
N SER A 171 16.69 -17.45 6.38
CA SER A 171 15.82 -18.64 6.28
C SER A 171 15.83 -19.29 4.90
N THR A 172 16.29 -18.59 3.87
CA THR A 172 16.11 -18.98 2.47
C THR A 172 17.28 -18.51 1.63
N GLN A 173 17.77 -19.37 0.73
CA GLN A 173 18.83 -19.04 -0.22
C GLN A 173 18.27 -18.13 -1.32
N ILE A 174 18.14 -16.84 -1.07
CA ILE A 174 17.72 -15.86 -2.07
C ILE A 174 18.90 -15.25 -2.82
N ASP A 175 18.70 -14.94 -4.10
CA ASP A 175 19.60 -14.12 -4.89
C ASP A 175 19.31 -12.64 -4.65
N ILE A 176 20.20 -11.97 -3.92
CA ILE A 176 20.08 -10.53 -3.61
C ILE A 176 20.13 -9.63 -4.86
N GLY A 177 20.64 -10.13 -5.98
CA GLY A 177 20.64 -9.46 -7.28
C GLY A 177 19.32 -9.59 -8.05
N ARG A 178 18.41 -10.47 -7.61
CA ARG A 178 17.09 -10.72 -8.23
C ARG A 178 15.93 -10.46 -7.26
N ILE A 179 16.02 -9.36 -6.50
CA ILE A 179 14.90 -8.86 -5.69
C ILE A 179 14.06 -7.89 -6.51
N VAL A 180 12.75 -8.10 -6.55
CA VAL A 180 11.76 -7.15 -7.07
C VAL A 180 10.88 -6.67 -5.92
N LEU A 181 10.77 -5.35 -5.76
CA LEU A 181 9.85 -4.74 -4.80
C LEU A 181 8.58 -4.30 -5.52
N THR A 182 7.44 -4.75 -5.03
CA THR A 182 6.15 -4.57 -5.70
C THR A 182 5.07 -4.19 -4.69
N GLY A 183 3.92 -3.74 -5.17
CA GLY A 183 2.78 -3.51 -4.30
C GLY A 183 1.64 -2.78 -4.98
N PHE A 184 0.52 -2.73 -4.26
CA PHE A 184 -0.70 -2.08 -4.71
C PHE A 184 -0.90 -0.72 -4.03
N SER A 185 -1.35 0.31 -4.76
CA SER A 185 -1.73 1.60 -4.18
C SER A 185 -0.61 2.24 -3.32
N MET A 186 -0.81 2.44 -2.02
CA MET A 186 0.25 2.93 -1.14
C MET A 186 1.47 1.99 -1.09
N GLY A 187 1.26 0.67 -1.14
CA GLY A 187 2.35 -0.31 -1.26
C GLY A 187 3.16 -0.11 -2.54
N GLY A 188 2.51 0.16 -3.67
CA GLY A 188 3.18 0.52 -4.92
C GLY A 188 3.96 1.84 -4.81
N THR A 189 3.44 2.80 -4.05
CA THR A 189 4.12 4.08 -3.77
C THR A 189 5.41 3.87 -2.99
N GLN A 190 5.39 3.04 -1.96
CA GLN A 190 6.59 2.68 -1.21
C GLN A 190 7.56 1.83 -2.03
N ALA A 191 7.03 0.96 -2.91
CA ALA A 191 7.85 0.19 -3.85
C ALA A 191 8.66 1.09 -4.77
N ILE A 192 8.13 2.27 -5.14
CA ILE A 192 8.86 3.30 -5.88
C ILE A 192 9.81 4.07 -4.96
N ALA A 193 9.32 4.58 -3.83
CA ALA A 193 10.05 5.52 -3.00
C ALA A 193 11.30 4.91 -2.36
N LEU A 194 11.18 3.73 -1.75
CA LEU A 194 12.22 3.13 -0.91
C LEU A 194 13.52 2.81 -1.67
N PRO A 195 13.46 2.27 -2.91
CA PRO A 195 14.66 2.12 -3.72
C PRO A 195 15.27 3.44 -4.16
N LEU A 196 14.45 4.43 -4.52
CA LEU A 196 14.93 5.73 -4.98
C LEU A 196 15.64 6.53 -3.87
N VAL A 197 15.22 6.38 -2.61
CA VAL A 197 15.94 6.95 -1.44
C VAL A 197 17.09 6.06 -0.93
N GLY A 198 17.36 4.93 -1.59
CA GLY A 198 18.44 4.01 -1.22
C GLY A 198 18.21 3.22 0.06
N LYS A 199 16.98 3.18 0.59
CA LYS A 199 16.63 2.46 1.82
C LYS A 199 16.49 0.96 1.59
N ILE A 200 16.04 0.54 0.40
CA ILE A 200 15.90 -0.88 0.01
C ILE A 200 16.55 -1.08 -1.37
N LYS A 201 17.52 -1.98 -1.47
CA LYS A 201 18.18 -2.29 -2.75
C LYS A 201 17.42 -3.39 -3.47
N VAL A 202 17.03 -3.13 -4.71
CA VAL A 202 16.31 -4.07 -5.59
C VAL A 202 16.79 -3.96 -7.03
N ARG A 203 16.53 -5.01 -7.81
CA ARG A 203 16.75 -5.04 -9.26
C ARG A 203 15.69 -4.26 -10.02
N GLY A 204 14.45 -4.36 -9.56
CA GLY A 204 13.31 -3.77 -10.24
C GLY A 204 12.14 -3.46 -9.31
N ILE A 205 11.23 -2.64 -9.82
CA ILE A 205 9.99 -2.27 -9.15
C ILE A 205 8.77 -2.54 -10.04
N LEU A 206 7.70 -3.03 -9.43
CA LEU A 206 6.42 -3.34 -10.09
C LEU A 206 5.25 -2.65 -9.34
N PRO A 207 5.11 -1.32 -9.39
CA PRO A 207 3.94 -0.67 -8.82
C PRO A 207 2.66 -1.01 -9.61
N ILE A 208 1.64 -1.52 -8.92
CA ILE A 208 0.28 -1.67 -9.47
C ILE A 208 -0.62 -0.61 -8.84
N ALA A 209 -1.28 0.20 -9.68
CA ALA A 209 -2.22 1.24 -9.26
C ALA A 209 -1.64 2.14 -8.15
N ALA A 210 -0.34 2.47 -8.23
CA ALA A 210 0.34 3.22 -7.17
C ALA A 210 -0.34 4.57 -6.92
N TRP A 211 -0.51 4.94 -5.66
CA TRP A 211 -1.10 6.21 -5.28
C TRP A 211 -0.10 7.35 -5.47
N LEU A 212 -0.31 8.14 -6.52
CA LEU A 212 0.69 9.11 -7.00
C LEU A 212 0.15 10.55 -7.04
N PRO A 213 -0.32 11.13 -5.92
CA PRO A 213 -0.89 12.49 -5.93
C PRO A 213 0.16 13.57 -6.22
N HIS A 214 1.45 13.30 -5.97
CA HIS A 214 2.52 14.29 -6.00
C HIS A 214 3.80 13.76 -6.67
N ILE A 215 3.77 13.53 -7.99
CA ILE A 215 4.92 13.03 -8.77
C ILE A 215 6.21 13.84 -8.59
N ARG A 216 6.09 15.14 -8.28
CA ARG A 216 7.25 16.00 -8.01
C ARG A 216 8.13 15.51 -6.86
N GLU A 217 7.58 14.75 -5.91
CA GLU A 217 8.35 14.12 -4.83
C GLU A 217 9.46 13.21 -5.39
N PHE A 218 9.16 12.43 -6.43
CA PHE A 218 10.13 11.52 -7.04
C PHE A 218 11.15 12.23 -7.92
N THR A 219 10.83 13.42 -8.43
CA THR A 219 11.75 14.20 -9.29
C THR A 219 13.06 14.52 -8.55
N GLY A 220 12.99 14.87 -7.26
CA GLY A 220 14.17 15.13 -6.45
C GLY A 220 15.04 13.89 -6.25
N LEU A 221 14.41 12.72 -6.12
CA LEU A 221 15.09 11.44 -5.84
C LEU A 221 15.82 10.88 -7.05
N VAL A 222 15.22 10.96 -8.24
CA VAL A 222 15.80 10.41 -9.47
C VAL A 222 17.01 11.24 -9.94
N LYS A 223 17.00 12.57 -9.72
CA LYS A 223 18.13 13.46 -10.06
C LYS A 223 19.43 13.12 -9.33
N GLY A 224 19.36 12.50 -8.15
CA GLY A 224 20.52 12.04 -7.39
C GLY A 224 21.25 10.82 -7.98
N GLY A 225 20.77 10.25 -9.09
CA GLY A 225 21.40 9.11 -9.78
C GLY A 225 21.06 7.73 -9.19
N ALA A 226 20.28 7.67 -8.11
CA ALA A 226 19.91 6.45 -7.39
C ALA A 226 19.12 5.42 -8.25
N GLY A 227 18.54 5.84 -9.37
CA GLY A 227 17.67 5.01 -10.22
C GLY A 227 18.30 4.41 -11.48
N LYS A 228 19.54 4.75 -11.86
CA LYS A 228 20.06 4.41 -13.22
C LYS A 228 20.08 2.90 -13.53
N MET A 229 20.25 2.05 -12.52
CA MET A 229 20.23 0.60 -12.69
C MET A 229 18.88 -0.05 -12.39
N LEU A 230 17.92 0.73 -11.88
CA LEU A 230 16.60 0.26 -11.52
C LEU A 230 15.74 0.11 -12.77
N ARG A 231 15.07 -1.05 -12.89
CA ARG A 231 14.04 -1.28 -13.91
C ARG A 231 12.66 -1.06 -13.30
N SER A 232 11.72 -0.58 -14.08
CA SER A 232 10.35 -0.35 -13.60
C SER A 232 9.31 -0.85 -14.60
N TYR A 233 8.29 -1.55 -14.09
CA TYR A 233 7.13 -1.96 -14.86
C TYR A 233 5.89 -1.43 -14.12
N ILE A 234 5.25 -0.41 -14.68
CA ILE A 234 4.18 0.33 -14.02
C ILE A 234 2.86 -0.18 -14.58
N VAL A 235 1.96 -0.68 -13.73
CA VAL A 235 0.63 -1.13 -14.14
C VAL A 235 -0.42 -0.19 -13.54
N VAL A 236 -1.35 0.28 -14.36
CA VAL A 236 -2.45 1.14 -13.90
C VAL A 236 -3.68 0.98 -14.79
N GLY A 237 -4.88 1.11 -14.23
CA GLY A 237 -6.09 1.19 -15.03
C GLY A 237 -6.31 2.58 -15.62
N ASP A 238 -6.94 2.68 -16.79
CA ASP A 238 -7.29 3.98 -17.39
C ASP A 238 -8.43 4.71 -16.64
N GLY A 239 -9.23 3.97 -15.87
CA GLY A 239 -10.24 4.49 -14.95
C GLY A 239 -9.71 4.73 -13.53
N ASP A 240 -8.43 4.48 -13.26
CA ASP A 240 -7.80 4.76 -11.96
C ASP A 240 -7.53 6.27 -11.81
N PRO A 241 -7.88 6.91 -10.68
CA PRO A 241 -7.52 8.31 -10.40
C PRO A 241 -6.02 8.61 -10.48
N SER A 242 -5.16 7.59 -10.41
CA SER A 242 -3.70 7.70 -10.42
C SER A 242 -3.08 7.55 -11.82
N VAL A 243 -3.89 7.35 -12.87
CA VAL A 243 -3.39 7.11 -14.24
C VAL A 243 -2.50 8.25 -14.74
N ASP A 244 -2.86 9.50 -14.49
CA ASP A 244 -2.05 10.66 -14.88
C ASP A 244 -0.73 10.70 -14.11
N GLY A 245 -0.76 10.32 -12.82
CA GLY A 245 0.43 10.15 -12.01
C GLY A 245 1.35 9.06 -12.56
N ALA A 246 0.81 7.91 -12.94
CA ALA A 246 1.56 6.81 -13.53
C ALA A 246 2.20 7.18 -14.88
N ARG A 247 1.49 7.91 -15.75
CA ARG A 247 2.04 8.47 -17.00
C ARG A 247 3.20 9.43 -16.73
N ALA A 248 3.01 10.37 -15.81
CA ALA A 248 4.06 11.32 -15.44
C ALA A 248 5.27 10.64 -14.77
N LEU A 249 5.07 9.55 -14.02
CA LEU A 249 6.16 8.73 -13.47
C LEU A 249 6.95 8.03 -14.59
N PHE A 250 6.26 7.45 -15.57
CA PHE A 250 6.87 6.85 -16.75
C PHE A 250 7.73 7.86 -17.51
N ASP A 251 7.21 9.06 -17.75
CA ASP A 251 7.94 10.13 -18.44
C ASP A 251 9.18 10.56 -17.65
N LEU A 252 9.05 10.72 -16.33
CA LEU A 252 10.16 11.03 -15.44
C LEU A 252 11.26 9.97 -15.52
N PHE A 253 10.91 8.68 -15.38
CA PHE A 253 11.89 7.59 -15.42
C PHE A 253 12.56 7.47 -16.78
N THR A 254 11.80 7.60 -17.87
CA THR A 254 12.32 7.61 -19.24
C THR A 254 13.29 8.78 -19.47
N ALA A 255 12.93 9.99 -19.03
CA ALA A 255 13.79 11.17 -19.14
C ALA A 255 15.14 10.99 -18.41
N HIS A 256 15.15 10.19 -17.34
CA HIS A 256 16.36 9.82 -16.59
C HIS A 256 17.03 8.52 -17.05
N ARG A 257 16.63 7.99 -18.22
CA ARG A 257 17.18 6.79 -18.86
C ARG A 257 17.07 5.51 -18.02
N MET A 258 16.06 5.44 -17.17
CA MET A 258 15.69 4.19 -16.51
C MET A 258 14.98 3.27 -17.51
N ARG A 259 15.22 1.97 -17.42
CA ARG A 259 14.52 0.99 -18.26
C ARG A 259 13.12 0.78 -17.68
N THR A 260 12.14 1.45 -18.28
CA THR A 260 10.78 1.52 -17.76
C THR A 260 9.76 1.06 -18.80
N HIS A 261 8.72 0.38 -18.36
CA HIS A 261 7.53 0.04 -19.15
C HIS A 261 6.28 0.52 -18.43
N LEU A 262 5.28 0.96 -19.19
CA LEU A 262 3.96 1.38 -18.68
C LEU A 262 2.88 0.52 -19.36
N ASP A 263 2.15 -0.25 -18.55
CA ASP A 263 1.01 -1.10 -18.94
C ASP A 263 -0.28 -0.43 -18.44
N VAL A 264 -0.96 0.32 -19.33
CA VAL A 264 -2.26 0.94 -19.05
C VAL A 264 -3.36 -0.03 -19.44
N ARG A 265 -4.22 -0.38 -18.48
CA ARG A 265 -5.29 -1.38 -18.64
C ARG A 265 -6.62 -0.69 -18.94
N GLU A 266 -7.19 -0.97 -20.11
CA GLU A 266 -8.47 -0.42 -20.53
C GLU A 266 -9.62 -0.91 -19.63
N GLY A 267 -10.48 0.01 -19.20
CA GLY A 267 -11.67 -0.27 -18.39
C GLY A 267 -11.38 -0.66 -16.94
N LEU A 268 -10.12 -0.70 -16.51
CA LEU A 268 -9.73 -1.04 -15.15
C LEU A 268 -9.78 0.22 -14.27
N GLY A 269 -10.41 0.11 -13.10
CA GLY A 269 -10.40 1.16 -12.08
C GLY A 269 -9.19 1.04 -11.14
N HIS A 270 -9.37 1.43 -9.88
CA HIS A 270 -8.36 1.25 -8.82
C HIS A 270 -8.40 -0.18 -8.26
N ASP A 271 -7.94 -1.14 -9.06
CA ASP A 271 -7.99 -2.57 -8.75
C ASP A 271 -6.83 -3.34 -9.41
N TYR A 272 -6.69 -4.61 -9.08
CA TYR A 272 -5.76 -5.52 -9.73
C TYR A 272 -6.25 -5.90 -11.14
N PRO A 273 -5.34 -6.03 -12.13
CA PRO A 273 -5.69 -6.60 -13.44
C PRO A 273 -6.36 -7.97 -13.32
N PRO A 274 -7.44 -8.27 -14.08
CA PRO A 274 -8.08 -9.59 -14.02
C PRO A 274 -7.16 -10.73 -14.50
N ASP A 275 -6.16 -10.42 -15.32
CA ASP A 275 -5.15 -11.34 -15.85
C ASP A 275 -3.84 -11.28 -15.05
N MET A 276 -3.93 -11.08 -13.72
CA MET A 276 -2.79 -10.91 -12.80
C MET A 276 -1.63 -11.85 -13.11
N HIS A 277 -1.86 -13.16 -13.16
CA HIS A 277 -0.79 -14.15 -13.38
C HIS A 277 0.04 -13.83 -14.64
N THR A 278 -0.61 -13.62 -15.79
CA THR A 278 0.09 -13.32 -17.04
C THR A 278 0.79 -11.96 -17.00
N THR A 279 0.20 -10.98 -16.32
CA THR A 279 0.81 -9.66 -16.12
C THR A 279 2.08 -9.77 -15.29
N LEU A 280 2.06 -10.56 -14.20
CA LEU A 280 3.23 -10.78 -13.34
C LEU A 280 4.35 -11.48 -14.10
N VAL A 281 4.07 -12.55 -14.86
CA VAL A 281 5.09 -13.24 -15.67
C VAL A 281 5.79 -12.27 -16.62
N ARG A 282 5.03 -11.51 -17.43
CA ARG A 282 5.58 -10.52 -18.37
C ARG A 282 6.43 -9.46 -17.66
N ALA A 283 5.93 -8.94 -16.54
CA ALA A 283 6.60 -7.89 -15.79
C ALA A 283 7.91 -8.38 -15.17
N LEU A 284 7.90 -9.57 -14.56
CA LEU A 284 9.07 -10.14 -13.91
C LEU A 284 10.15 -10.48 -14.94
N GLU A 285 9.79 -11.05 -16.11
CA GLU A 285 10.72 -11.26 -17.23
C GLU A 285 11.40 -9.96 -17.67
N PHE A 286 10.64 -8.86 -17.81
CA PHE A 286 11.20 -7.56 -18.17
C PHE A 286 12.17 -7.02 -17.09
N LEU A 287 11.79 -7.16 -15.82
CA LEU A 287 12.54 -6.62 -14.68
C LEU A 287 13.81 -7.42 -14.38
N THR A 288 13.83 -8.72 -14.64
CA THR A 288 14.98 -9.59 -14.33
C THR A 288 15.79 -9.99 -15.54
N ALA A 289 15.37 -9.67 -16.77
CA ALA A 289 16.17 -9.93 -17.97
C ALA A 289 17.62 -9.44 -17.76
N PRO A 290 18.62 -10.15 -18.32
CA PRO A 290 20.03 -9.76 -18.23
C PRO A 290 20.27 -8.28 -18.53
#